data_AF-U6L7Z5-F1
#
_entry.id   AF-U6L7Z5-F1
#
_cell.length_a   1.000
_cell.length_b   1.000
_cell.length_c   1.000
_cell.angle_alpha   90.00
_cell.angle_beta   90.00
_cell.angle_gamma   90.00
#
_symmetry.space_group_name_H-M   'P 1'
#
loop_
_entity.id
_entity.type
_entity.pdbx_description
1 polymer ?
#
loop_
_entity_poly.entity_id
_entity_poly.type
_entity_poly.pdbx_seq_one_letter_code
_entity_poly.pdbx_strand_id
1 'polypeptide(L)'
;AEAEELLQRHGGHFGYSAFFESVRDKVLNATHRLMRFKTDIIAAVQQQQQQHLLRQQTQQQWLTFGPHTLSASSTAESFSVSPFKPDYVQSTASLQAAAATTTAVGIPVPQKQQQQGLLLHDPQQQDLLLADGRRIATNIILKARSLAAKRSPAEMEALLLHYNGAKQQQQNQQQPQQTCCNFATAEEALKLCDATASLVAAENSLLELELPLRVYGDLHGQLVDLLDFFGSFGWPEDLISGLGCSLLFLGDFVDRGIFSCEVLLLLLSFKVLFPDKVWLLRGNHEDRPMNYIYGFYAECVSKLGGTEGEALWKRANSLFEFLPLAAVARADGLFFIHGGIGDSITSLQQLKELQKPITVPQHVDRSQKDNDDTVMRACRIIDCLWSDPVSPEEGEGEKTESVKSSRGCNTVR
;
A
#
# COMPACT_ATOMS: atom_id res chain seq x y z
N ALA A 1 -26.35 31.73 15.71
CA ALA A 1 -26.13 32.25 14.34
C ALA A 1 -26.69 31.30 13.27
N GLU A 2 -25.93 30.36 12.69
CA GLU A 2 -26.46 29.49 11.60
C GLU A 2 -27.61 28.56 12.03
N ALA A 3 -27.58 28.05 13.27
CA ALA A 3 -28.67 27.25 13.82
C ALA A 3 -29.97 28.06 14.05
N GLU A 4 -29.85 29.35 14.37
CA GLU A 4 -31.01 30.25 14.55
C GLU A 4 -31.65 30.64 13.22
N GLU A 5 -30.84 30.81 12.16
CA GLU A 5 -31.34 31.07 10.80
C GLU A 5 -32.11 29.86 10.22
N LEU A 6 -31.64 28.64 10.50
CA LEU A 6 -32.31 27.39 10.13
C LEU A 6 -33.63 27.17 10.87
N LEU A 7 -33.69 27.51 12.17
CA LEU A 7 -34.92 27.46 12.97
C LEU A 7 -35.96 28.49 12.51
N GLN A 8 -35.53 29.68 12.07
CA GLN A 8 -36.41 30.70 11.52
C GLN A 8 -36.97 30.32 10.13
N ARG A 9 -36.17 29.68 9.26
CA ARG A 9 -36.64 29.25 7.92
C ARG A 9 -37.71 28.16 7.95
N HIS A 10 -37.71 27.30 8.96
CA HIS A 10 -38.63 26.16 9.06
C HIS A 10 -39.73 26.32 10.12
N GLY A 11 -40.00 27.56 10.56
CA GLY A 11 -41.18 27.88 11.38
C GLY A 11 -41.22 27.18 12.74
N GLY A 12 -40.07 26.87 13.34
CA GLY A 12 -40.01 26.30 14.70
C GLY A 12 -40.24 24.79 14.84
N HIS A 13 -40.42 24.04 13.75
CA HIS A 13 -40.45 22.57 13.79
C HIS A 13 -39.21 21.96 13.13
N PHE A 14 -38.15 21.79 13.93
CA PHE A 14 -36.92 21.13 13.50
C PHE A 14 -37.06 19.60 13.70
N GLY A 15 -37.67 18.92 12.73
CA GLY A 15 -37.77 17.46 12.70
C GLY A 15 -36.59 16.79 11.99
N TYR A 16 -36.36 15.50 12.26
CA TYR A 16 -35.29 14.67 11.68
C TYR A 16 -35.15 14.81 10.15
N SER A 17 -36.25 15.03 9.42
CA SER A 17 -36.23 15.24 7.97
C SER A 17 -35.43 16.48 7.53
N ALA A 18 -35.55 17.60 8.25
CA ALA A 18 -34.85 18.85 7.91
C ALA A 18 -33.33 18.75 8.18
N PHE A 19 -32.94 17.97 9.20
CA PHE A 19 -31.54 17.65 9.47
C PHE A 19 -30.93 16.79 8.34
N PHE A 20 -31.63 15.75 7.91
CA PHE A 20 -31.18 14.90 6.81
C PHE A 20 -31.09 15.65 5.47
N GLU A 21 -32.01 16.57 5.18
CA GLU A 21 -31.91 17.40 3.97
C GLU A 21 -30.73 18.39 4.03
N SER A 22 -30.47 19.00 5.19
CA SER A 22 -29.30 19.87 5.33
C SER A 22 -27.97 19.10 5.23
N VAL A 23 -27.90 17.87 5.74
CA VAL A 23 -26.72 17.00 5.62
C VAL A 23 -26.58 16.52 4.17
N ARG A 24 -27.67 16.10 3.52
CA ARG A 24 -27.71 15.71 2.12
C ARG A 24 -27.19 16.84 1.23
N ASP A 25 -27.66 18.07 1.40
CA ASP A 25 -27.26 19.19 0.55
C ASP A 25 -25.80 19.63 0.81
N LYS A 26 -25.29 19.49 2.05
CA LYS A 26 -23.88 19.74 2.36
C LYS A 26 -22.96 18.66 1.78
N VAL A 27 -23.37 17.40 1.86
CA VAL A 27 -22.67 16.27 1.25
C VAL A 27 -22.70 16.40 -0.27
N LEU A 28 -23.87 16.64 -0.89
CA LEU A 28 -23.99 16.85 -2.34
C LEU A 28 -23.19 18.06 -2.82
N ASN A 29 -23.12 19.15 -2.06
CA ASN A 29 -22.26 20.29 -2.42
C ASN A 29 -20.76 19.97 -2.29
N ALA A 30 -20.35 19.14 -1.32
CA ALA A 30 -18.99 18.63 -1.24
C ALA A 30 -18.69 17.68 -2.42
N THR A 31 -19.63 16.80 -2.77
CA THR A 31 -19.56 15.91 -3.94
C THR A 31 -19.59 16.67 -5.28
N HIS A 32 -20.33 17.79 -5.37
CA HIS A 32 -20.34 18.66 -6.55
C HIS A 32 -19.04 19.46 -6.71
N ARG A 33 -18.34 19.79 -5.61
CA ARG A 33 -16.97 20.33 -5.67
C ARG A 33 -15.96 19.28 -6.11
N LEU A 34 -16.09 18.04 -5.64
CA LEU A 34 -15.36 16.87 -6.15
C LEU A 34 -15.59 16.65 -7.66
N MET A 35 -16.82 16.87 -8.14
CA MET A 35 -17.17 16.71 -9.56
C MET A 35 -16.73 17.89 -10.46
N ARG A 36 -16.31 19.04 -9.90
CA ARG A 36 -15.68 20.12 -10.70
C ARG A 36 -14.23 19.81 -11.09
N PHE A 37 -13.61 18.78 -10.52
CA PHE A 37 -12.29 18.26 -10.95
C PHE A 37 -12.35 17.38 -12.21
N LYS A 38 -13.52 17.21 -12.83
CA LYS A 38 -13.66 16.41 -14.07
C LYS A 38 -12.85 16.96 -15.25
N THR A 39 -12.54 18.26 -15.26
CA THR A 39 -11.65 18.88 -16.25
C THR A 39 -10.18 18.50 -16.06
N ASP A 40 -9.73 18.30 -14.81
CA ASP A 40 -8.35 17.91 -14.51
C ASP A 40 -8.13 16.39 -14.65
N ILE A 41 -9.18 15.58 -14.48
CA ILE A 41 -9.13 14.14 -14.76
C ILE A 41 -8.92 13.88 -16.25
N ILE A 42 -9.51 14.67 -17.16
CA ILE A 42 -9.26 14.50 -18.60
C ILE A 42 -7.80 14.84 -18.94
N ALA A 43 -7.26 15.92 -18.35
CA ALA A 43 -5.85 16.28 -18.52
C ALA A 43 -4.90 15.23 -17.89
N ALA A 44 -5.23 14.72 -16.71
CA ALA A 44 -4.47 13.67 -16.02
C ALA A 44 -4.54 12.33 -16.77
N VAL A 45 -5.71 11.96 -17.32
CA VAL A 45 -5.88 10.77 -18.17
C VAL A 45 -5.13 10.93 -19.48
N GLN A 46 -5.13 12.12 -20.09
CA GLN A 46 -4.33 12.40 -21.30
C GLN A 46 -2.82 12.35 -21.01
N GLN A 47 -2.39 12.87 -19.85
CA GLN A 47 -1.00 12.78 -19.40
C GLN A 47 -0.59 11.34 -19.08
N GLN A 48 -1.48 10.56 -18.45
CA GLN A 48 -1.27 9.14 -18.14
C GLN A 48 -1.24 8.29 -19.42
N GLN A 49 -2.05 8.63 -20.43
CA GLN A 49 -2.02 8.02 -21.76
C GLN A 49 -0.74 8.38 -22.53
N GLN A 50 -0.27 9.63 -22.48
CA GLN A 50 1.02 10.02 -23.05
C GLN A 50 2.19 9.29 -22.38
N GLN A 51 2.17 9.15 -21.06
CA GLN A 51 3.16 8.37 -20.32
C GLN A 51 3.07 6.85 -20.61
N HIS A 52 1.87 6.34 -20.92
CA HIS A 52 1.70 4.94 -21.35
C HIS A 52 2.26 4.72 -22.77
N LEU A 53 2.04 5.65 -23.69
CA LEU A 53 2.64 5.63 -25.03
C LEU A 53 4.16 5.75 -24.98
N LEU A 54 4.69 6.63 -24.13
CA LEU A 54 6.13 6.75 -23.91
C LEU A 54 6.71 5.45 -23.34
N ARG A 55 6.03 4.80 -22.40
CA ARG A 55 6.40 3.48 -21.86
C ARG A 55 6.39 2.38 -22.93
N GLN A 56 5.40 2.35 -23.82
CA GLN A 56 5.38 1.40 -24.93
C GLN A 56 6.51 1.65 -25.94
N GLN A 57 6.83 2.92 -26.24
CA GLN A 57 7.98 3.27 -27.08
C GLN A 57 9.31 2.88 -26.42
N THR A 58 9.47 3.14 -25.13
CA THR A 58 10.65 2.71 -24.36
C THR A 58 10.73 1.19 -24.27
N GLN A 59 9.61 0.48 -24.11
CA GLN A 59 9.56 -0.98 -24.07
C GLN A 59 9.86 -1.60 -25.45
N GLN A 60 9.41 -0.98 -26.55
CA GLN A 60 9.80 -1.39 -27.90
C GLN A 60 11.27 -1.07 -28.20
N GLN A 61 11.79 0.07 -27.73
CA GLN A 61 13.22 0.37 -27.77
C GLN A 61 14.05 -0.67 -26.99
N TRP A 62 13.53 -1.14 -25.85
CA TRP A 62 14.14 -2.22 -25.06
C TRP A 62 14.09 -3.58 -25.77
N LEU A 63 13.00 -3.91 -26.47
CA LEU A 63 12.89 -5.14 -27.27
C LEU A 63 13.80 -5.13 -28.51
N THR A 64 14.26 -3.96 -28.98
CA THR A 64 15.27 -3.84 -30.04
C THR A 64 16.72 -4.01 -29.56
N PHE A 65 16.99 -4.01 -28.24
CA PHE A 65 18.30 -4.36 -27.71
C PHE A 65 18.34 -5.87 -27.40
N GLY A 66 18.87 -6.64 -28.35
CA GLY A 66 19.16 -8.07 -28.16
C GLY A 66 20.20 -8.34 -27.06
N PRO A 67 20.37 -9.62 -26.66
CA PRO A 67 21.07 -9.97 -25.43
C PRO A 67 22.58 -9.90 -25.63
N HIS A 68 23.26 -8.97 -24.97
CA HIS A 68 24.69 -9.04 -24.73
C HIS A 68 25.00 -8.91 -23.24
N THR A 69 25.59 -9.98 -22.73
CA THR A 69 26.37 -10.08 -21.49
C THR A 69 27.51 -9.06 -21.46
N LEU A 70 27.67 -8.33 -20.35
CA LEU A 70 28.97 -7.80 -19.94
C LEU A 70 29.19 -7.98 -18.43
N SER A 71 30.31 -8.65 -18.14
CA SER A 71 30.87 -8.90 -16.82
C SER A 71 31.43 -7.63 -16.18
N ALA A 72 31.42 -7.61 -14.84
CA ALA A 72 32.11 -6.61 -14.05
C ALA A 72 33.64 -6.68 -14.23
N SER A 73 34.28 -5.54 -14.54
CA SER A 73 35.50 -5.10 -13.83
C SER A 73 35.75 -3.61 -14.09
N SER A 74 36.22 -2.93 -13.05
CA SER A 74 36.60 -1.52 -12.98
C SER A 74 37.92 -1.21 -13.71
N THR A 75 38.02 -0.04 -14.38
CA THR A 75 39.06 1.01 -14.16
C THR A 75 38.95 2.16 -15.18
N ALA A 76 39.07 3.38 -14.64
CA ALA A 76 39.52 4.68 -15.17
C ALA A 76 39.74 4.97 -16.68
N GLU A 77 39.21 6.14 -17.05
CA GLU A 77 39.79 7.23 -17.87
C GLU A 77 40.03 7.13 -19.40
N SER A 78 39.47 8.15 -20.08
CA SER A 78 39.99 8.92 -21.23
C SER A 78 39.63 8.55 -22.69
N PHE A 79 38.93 9.52 -23.33
CA PHE A 79 38.96 10.03 -24.71
C PHE A 79 38.98 9.14 -25.99
N SER A 80 38.04 9.49 -26.90
CA SER A 80 38.24 9.80 -28.35
C SER A 80 38.24 8.70 -29.45
N VAL A 81 37.17 8.75 -30.27
CA VAL A 81 37.09 8.71 -31.77
C VAL A 81 37.33 7.39 -32.57
N SER A 82 36.20 6.87 -33.11
CA SER A 82 35.91 6.34 -34.48
C SER A 82 36.70 5.13 -35.09
N PRO A 83 36.32 4.57 -36.28
CA PRO A 83 35.69 3.24 -36.41
C PRO A 83 36.41 2.27 -37.40
N PHE A 84 36.04 0.98 -37.45
CA PHE A 84 36.12 -0.02 -38.57
C PHE A 84 36.26 -1.46 -38.00
N LYS A 85 35.31 -2.38 -38.24
CA LYS A 85 35.10 -3.36 -39.34
C LYS A 85 35.65 -4.78 -39.06
N PRO A 86 35.01 -5.81 -39.62
CA PRO A 86 34.85 -7.16 -39.05
C PRO A 86 35.81 -8.18 -39.69
N ASP A 87 35.91 -9.40 -39.15
CA ASP A 87 35.99 -10.64 -39.92
C ASP A 87 36.09 -11.92 -39.06
N TYR A 88 35.61 -13.02 -39.67
CA TYR A 88 35.84 -14.46 -39.40
C TYR A 88 35.04 -15.14 -38.26
N VAL A 89 34.02 -16.00 -38.49
CA VAL A 89 33.77 -17.20 -39.34
C VAL A 89 34.29 -18.53 -38.74
N GLN A 90 33.37 -19.52 -38.72
CA GLN A 90 33.48 -20.97 -38.42
C GLN A 90 33.50 -21.36 -36.93
N SER A 91 32.73 -22.36 -36.45
CA SER A 91 32.17 -23.54 -37.11
C SER A 91 30.90 -24.04 -36.41
N THR A 92 29.99 -24.56 -37.24
CA THR A 92 28.83 -25.37 -36.91
C THR A 92 29.23 -26.81 -36.62
N ALA A 93 28.69 -27.44 -35.56
CA ALA A 93 28.17 -28.82 -35.53
C ALA A 93 28.16 -29.38 -34.10
N SER A 94 27.00 -29.33 -33.43
CA SER A 94 26.48 -30.36 -32.50
C SER A 94 25.20 -29.87 -31.81
N LEU A 95 24.18 -29.54 -32.61
CA LEU A 95 22.81 -29.38 -32.13
C LEU A 95 22.08 -30.70 -32.42
N GLN A 96 21.96 -31.56 -31.40
CA GLN A 96 20.92 -32.59 -31.19
C GLN A 96 21.42 -33.67 -30.22
N ALA A 97 21.74 -33.30 -28.97
CA ALA A 97 21.86 -34.24 -27.86
C ALA A 97 21.94 -33.51 -26.50
N ALA A 98 20.97 -32.65 -26.19
CA ALA A 98 20.82 -32.09 -24.84
C ALA A 98 19.40 -31.56 -24.59
N ALA A 99 18.38 -32.29 -25.05
CA ALA A 99 17.00 -32.10 -24.62
C ALA A 99 16.72 -32.94 -23.36
N ALA A 100 17.55 -32.73 -22.33
CA ALA A 100 17.34 -33.21 -20.97
C ALA A 100 18.41 -32.55 -20.10
N THR A 101 18.01 -31.91 -19.01
CA THR A 101 18.87 -31.30 -17.98
C THR A 101 19.35 -29.88 -18.30
N THR A 102 18.57 -28.87 -17.92
CA THR A 102 19.15 -27.66 -17.32
C THR A 102 18.12 -26.91 -16.48
N THR A 103 18.51 -26.74 -15.23
CA THR A 103 17.83 -26.12 -14.09
C THR A 103 17.62 -24.63 -14.27
N ALA A 104 16.45 -24.16 -13.82
CA ALA A 104 16.12 -22.74 -13.68
C ALA A 104 17.16 -22.03 -12.78
N VAL A 105 17.74 -20.95 -13.28
CA VAL A 105 18.57 -20.03 -12.49
C VAL A 105 17.63 -19.18 -11.64
N GLY A 106 17.52 -19.53 -10.36
CA GLY A 106 16.73 -18.80 -9.37
C GLY A 106 17.43 -17.51 -8.92
N ILE A 107 16.68 -16.42 -8.88
CA ILE A 107 17.00 -15.27 -8.03
C ILE A 107 16.92 -15.78 -6.58
N PRO A 108 17.97 -15.63 -5.75
CA PRO A 108 17.93 -16.14 -4.39
C PRO A 108 16.94 -15.31 -3.57
N VAL A 109 15.84 -15.97 -3.16
CA VAL A 109 14.93 -15.46 -2.13
C VAL A 109 15.59 -15.69 -0.77
N PRO A 110 15.88 -14.66 0.05
CA PRO A 110 16.44 -14.85 1.38
C PRO A 110 15.32 -15.28 2.35
N GLN A 111 15.03 -16.58 2.40
CA GLN A 111 13.75 -17.10 2.93
C GLN A 111 13.79 -17.64 4.38
N LYS A 112 14.88 -17.51 5.16
CA LYS A 112 14.88 -18.03 6.55
C LYS A 112 15.52 -17.15 7.63
N GLN A 113 16.63 -16.45 7.37
CA GLN A 113 17.31 -15.69 8.44
C GLN A 113 16.69 -14.32 8.73
N GLN A 114 16.08 -13.64 7.74
CA GLN A 114 15.43 -12.34 7.98
C GLN A 114 14.02 -12.47 8.60
N GLN A 115 13.35 -13.61 8.43
CA GLN A 115 12.00 -13.84 8.93
C GLN A 115 11.96 -14.28 10.41
N GLN A 116 13.01 -14.94 10.91
CA GLN A 116 13.13 -15.30 12.34
C GLN A 116 13.42 -14.11 13.27
N GLY A 117 13.84 -12.95 12.74
CA GLY A 117 14.16 -11.77 13.54
C GLY A 117 12.96 -10.86 13.86
N LEU A 118 11.79 -11.10 13.26
CA LEU A 118 10.62 -10.22 13.41
C LEU A 118 9.73 -10.61 14.62
N LEU A 119 9.76 -11.88 15.01
CA LEU A 119 8.99 -12.41 16.13
C LEU A 119 9.94 -12.75 17.28
N LEU A 120 10.02 -11.85 18.24
CA LEU A 120 10.76 -12.08 19.49
C LEU A 120 10.07 -13.20 20.27
N HIS A 121 10.78 -14.27 20.57
CA HIS A 121 10.28 -15.38 21.38
C HIS A 121 10.37 -15.11 22.89
N ASP A 122 11.17 -14.13 23.30
CA ASP A 122 11.31 -13.70 24.69
C ASP A 122 10.26 -12.61 25.02
N PRO A 123 9.32 -12.88 25.95
CA PRO A 123 8.30 -11.91 26.35
C PRO A 123 8.88 -10.58 26.85
N GLN A 124 10.01 -10.59 27.56
CA GLN A 124 10.61 -9.35 28.09
C GLN A 124 11.12 -8.46 26.97
N GLN A 125 11.74 -9.05 25.95
CA GLN A 125 12.20 -8.32 24.77
C GLN A 125 11.03 -7.81 23.95
N GLN A 126 9.94 -8.58 23.85
CA GLN A 126 8.71 -8.14 23.18
C GLN A 126 8.07 -6.95 23.89
N ASP A 127 8.00 -6.96 25.22
CA ASP A 127 7.48 -5.83 26.00
C ASP A 127 8.32 -4.57 25.82
N LEU A 128 9.65 -4.70 25.83
CA LEU A 128 10.58 -3.59 25.56
C LEU A 128 10.40 -3.03 24.14
N LEU A 129 10.27 -3.91 23.14
CA LEU A 129 10.01 -3.52 21.75
C LEU A 129 8.70 -2.74 21.62
N LEU A 130 7.63 -3.22 22.25
CA LEU A 130 6.33 -2.55 22.24
C LEU A 130 6.37 -1.21 22.99
N ALA A 131 7.08 -1.12 24.11
CA ALA A 131 7.26 0.13 24.85
C ALA A 131 7.99 1.19 24.01
N ASP A 132 9.09 0.80 23.34
CA ASP A 132 9.80 1.68 22.41
C ASP A 132 8.92 2.08 21.23
N GLY A 133 8.18 1.12 20.66
CA GLY A 133 7.22 1.35 19.59
C GLY A 133 6.17 2.39 19.96
N ARG A 134 5.56 2.30 21.16
CA ARG A 134 4.57 3.28 21.64
C ARG A 134 5.16 4.67 21.83
N ARG A 135 6.40 4.77 22.32
CA ARG A 135 7.11 6.06 22.45
C ARG A 135 7.34 6.70 21.08
N ILE A 136 7.83 5.94 20.11
CA ILE A 136 8.05 6.40 18.73
C ILE A 136 6.72 6.82 18.09
N ALA A 137 5.69 5.99 18.23
CA ALA A 137 4.35 6.24 17.71
C ALA A 137 3.75 7.56 18.22
N THR A 138 3.87 7.81 19.53
CA THR A 138 3.41 9.05 20.16
C THR A 138 4.09 10.27 19.52
N ASN A 139 5.41 10.20 19.31
CA ASN A 139 6.16 11.29 18.69
C ASN A 139 5.75 11.54 17.24
N ILE A 140 5.50 10.49 16.45
CA ILE A 140 5.05 10.60 15.07
C ILE A 140 3.69 11.30 15.01
N ILE A 141 2.73 10.86 15.83
CA ILE A 141 1.39 11.47 15.86
C ILE A 141 1.46 12.92 16.32
N LEU A 142 2.26 13.26 17.33
CA LEU A 142 2.46 14.65 17.74
C LEU A 142 3.03 15.52 16.62
N LYS A 143 4.00 15.02 15.84
CA LYS A 143 4.53 15.71 14.66
C LYS A 143 3.46 15.90 13.58
N ALA A 144 2.66 14.86 13.30
CA ALA A 144 1.57 14.93 12.33
C ALA A 144 0.47 15.93 12.75
N ARG A 145 0.03 15.88 14.02
CA ARG A 145 -0.92 16.86 14.58
C ARG A 145 -0.37 18.27 14.55
N SER A 146 0.90 18.44 14.91
CA SER A 146 1.57 19.73 14.85
C SER A 146 1.62 20.27 13.43
N LEU A 147 1.91 19.43 12.42
CA LEU A 147 1.89 19.79 11.00
C LEU A 147 0.49 20.21 10.53
N ALA A 148 -0.55 19.50 10.93
CA ALA A 148 -1.93 19.80 10.57
C ALA A 148 -2.52 21.01 11.32
N ALA A 149 -1.96 21.37 12.48
CA ALA A 149 -2.53 22.41 13.33
C ALA A 149 -2.59 23.77 12.62
N LYS A 150 -3.81 24.21 12.30
CA LYS A 150 -4.13 25.52 11.71
C LYS A 150 -3.42 25.80 10.37
N ARG A 151 -3.11 24.74 9.60
CA ARG A 151 -2.55 24.86 8.26
C ARG A 151 -3.54 24.36 7.21
N SER A 152 -3.55 25.01 6.06
CA SER A 152 -4.22 24.51 4.87
C SER A 152 -3.44 23.34 4.24
N PRO A 153 -4.09 22.50 3.41
CA PRO A 153 -3.43 21.44 2.66
C PRO A 153 -2.17 21.90 1.91
N ALA A 154 -2.27 23.04 1.20
CA ALA A 154 -1.14 23.59 0.44
C ALA A 154 0.04 24.02 1.34
N GLU A 155 -0.23 24.57 2.53
CA GLU A 155 0.82 24.94 3.48
C GLU A 155 1.51 23.70 4.09
N MET A 156 0.75 22.64 4.38
CA MET A 156 1.30 21.37 4.85
C MET A 156 2.23 20.76 3.80
N GLU A 157 1.76 20.67 2.55
CA GLU A 157 2.53 20.12 1.43
C GLU A 157 3.82 20.91 1.20
N ALA A 158 3.74 22.24 1.16
CA ALA A 158 4.89 23.11 0.97
C ALA A 158 5.96 22.89 2.05
N LEU A 159 5.55 22.74 3.32
CA LEU A 159 6.47 22.47 4.43
C LEU A 159 7.13 21.10 4.29
N LEU A 160 6.36 20.05 3.99
CA LEU A 160 6.89 18.69 3.80
C LEU A 160 7.90 18.64 2.66
N LEU A 161 7.60 19.28 1.52
CA LEU A 161 8.50 19.37 0.38
C LEU A 161 9.75 20.17 0.70
N HIS A 162 9.62 21.28 1.43
CA HIS A 162 10.75 22.08 1.87
C HIS A 162 11.71 21.27 2.76
N TYR A 163 11.17 20.53 3.74
CA TYR A 163 11.98 19.66 4.60
C TYR A 163 12.70 18.56 3.80
N ASN A 164 12.02 17.93 2.83
CA ASN A 164 12.65 16.94 1.96
C ASN A 164 13.79 17.54 1.13
N GLY A 165 13.57 18.71 0.52
CA GLY A 165 14.57 19.39 -0.31
C GLY A 165 15.80 19.86 0.48
N ALA A 166 15.60 20.44 1.66
CA ALA A 166 16.69 20.88 2.54
C ALA A 166 17.59 19.70 2.96
N LYS A 167 16.99 18.54 3.25
CA LYS A 167 17.74 17.32 3.60
C LYS A 167 18.54 16.74 2.43
N GLN A 168 17.97 16.72 1.23
CA GLN A 168 18.69 16.25 0.04
C GLN A 168 19.92 17.13 -0.25
N GLN A 169 19.82 18.44 -0.07
CA GLN A 169 20.96 19.35 -0.22
C GLN A 169 22.06 19.07 0.80
N GLN A 170 21.70 18.75 2.04
CA GLN A 170 22.66 18.43 3.11
C GLN A 170 23.31 17.05 2.90
N GLN A 171 22.56 16.05 2.43
CA GLN A 171 23.11 14.73 2.09
C GLN A 171 24.16 14.81 0.97
N ASN A 172 23.92 15.64 -0.06
CA ASN A 172 24.88 15.86 -1.13
C ASN A 172 26.19 16.50 -0.64
N GLN A 173 26.20 17.13 0.53
CA GLN A 173 27.37 17.74 1.15
C GLN A 173 28.17 16.78 2.05
N GLN A 174 27.88 15.47 2.02
CA GLN A 174 28.58 14.40 2.76
C GLN A 174 28.74 14.65 4.29
N GLN A 175 27.81 15.40 4.89
CA GLN A 175 27.81 15.58 6.34
C GLN A 175 27.27 14.31 7.02
N PRO A 176 27.95 13.76 8.05
CA PRO A 176 27.46 12.60 8.78
C PRO A 176 26.21 12.99 9.58
N GLN A 177 25.03 12.65 9.08
CA GLN A 177 23.76 12.90 9.76
C GLN A 177 22.85 11.67 9.70
N GLN A 178 22.00 11.59 10.73
CA GLN A 178 20.98 10.56 10.88
C GLN A 178 19.92 10.71 9.78
N THR A 179 19.73 9.66 8.99
CA THR A 179 18.76 9.65 7.89
C THR A 179 17.33 9.58 8.43
N CYS A 180 16.44 10.42 7.91
CA CYS A 180 15.08 10.55 8.44
C CYS A 180 14.06 11.02 7.39
N CYS A 181 12.87 10.43 7.42
CA CYS A 181 11.70 10.96 6.76
C CYS A 181 11.15 12.17 7.55
N ASN A 182 9.98 12.72 7.19
CA ASN A 182 9.44 13.88 7.90
C ASN A 182 9.08 13.60 9.36
N PHE A 183 8.69 12.37 9.70
CA PHE A 183 8.20 12.04 11.04
C PHE A 183 9.15 11.21 11.90
N ALA A 184 10.06 10.44 11.29
CA ALA A 184 10.92 9.52 12.02
C ALA A 184 12.28 9.35 11.36
N THR A 185 13.28 9.02 12.18
CA THR A 185 14.58 8.50 11.72
C THR A 185 14.43 7.10 11.15
N ALA A 186 15.40 6.63 10.37
CA ALA A 186 15.39 5.25 9.85
C ALA A 186 15.31 4.21 10.97
N GLU A 187 16.08 4.39 12.04
CA GLU A 187 16.05 3.49 13.20
C GLU A 187 14.68 3.44 13.88
N GLU A 188 14.06 4.60 14.10
CA GLU A 188 12.72 4.69 14.67
C GLU A 188 11.68 4.03 13.76
N ALA A 189 11.79 4.21 12.44
CA ALA A 189 10.91 3.58 11.46
C ALA A 189 11.02 2.05 11.49
N LEU A 190 12.25 1.52 11.54
CA LEU A 190 12.50 0.08 11.64
C LEU A 190 11.93 -0.52 12.93
N LYS A 191 12.16 0.13 14.08
CA LYS A 191 11.61 -0.29 15.37
C LYS A 191 10.08 -0.27 15.40
N LEU A 192 9.47 0.73 14.77
CA LEU A 192 8.00 0.81 14.68
C LEU A 192 7.43 -0.31 13.80
N CYS A 193 8.08 -0.64 12.69
CA CYS A 193 7.72 -1.81 11.89
C CYS A 193 7.82 -3.10 12.71
N ASP A 194 8.89 -3.30 13.48
CA ASP A 194 9.05 -4.51 14.32
C ASP A 194 7.96 -4.62 15.39
N ALA A 195 7.72 -3.53 16.12
CA ALA A 195 6.67 -3.47 17.13
C ALA A 195 5.30 -3.80 16.52
N THR A 196 4.98 -3.21 15.36
CA THR A 196 3.69 -3.47 14.70
C THR A 196 3.60 -4.89 14.16
N ALA A 197 4.67 -5.42 13.55
CA ALA A 197 4.72 -6.79 13.06
C ALA A 197 4.45 -7.80 14.17
N SER A 198 4.99 -7.58 15.37
CA SER A 198 4.73 -8.43 16.53
C SER A 198 3.25 -8.46 16.94
N LEU A 199 2.51 -7.37 16.71
CA LEU A 199 1.07 -7.29 16.99
C LEU A 199 0.26 -8.00 15.89
N VAL A 200 0.48 -7.65 14.61
CA VAL A 200 -0.32 -8.18 13.50
C VAL A 200 -0.04 -9.66 13.20
N ALA A 201 1.12 -10.17 13.62
CA ALA A 201 1.42 -11.60 13.54
C ALA A 201 0.58 -12.44 14.51
N ALA A 202 0.13 -11.87 15.63
CA ALA A 202 -0.77 -12.55 16.57
C ALA A 202 -2.24 -12.53 16.10
N GLU A 203 -2.57 -11.68 15.12
CA GLU A 203 -3.92 -11.58 14.57
C GLU A 203 -4.20 -12.69 13.55
N ASN A 204 -5.46 -13.10 13.45
CA ASN A 204 -5.89 -14.00 12.37
C ASN A 204 -5.85 -13.29 11.01
N SER A 205 -5.82 -14.09 9.94
CA SER A 205 -5.93 -13.58 8.55
C SER A 205 -7.33 -13.04 8.22
N LEU A 206 -8.34 -13.48 8.99
CA LEU A 206 -9.68 -12.90 9.05
C LEU A 206 -9.89 -12.29 10.45
N LEU A 207 -10.08 -10.98 10.52
CA LEU A 207 -10.41 -10.27 11.75
C LEU A 207 -11.89 -10.40 12.08
N GLU A 208 -12.22 -10.51 13.37
CA GLU A 208 -13.60 -10.48 13.88
C GLU A 208 -13.79 -9.18 14.66
N LEU A 209 -14.59 -8.26 14.12
CA LEU A 209 -14.72 -6.88 14.59
C LEU A 209 -16.15 -6.58 15.05
N GLU A 210 -16.29 -5.52 15.85
CA GLU A 210 -17.57 -5.00 16.34
C GLU A 210 -17.74 -3.52 15.97
N LEU A 211 -18.99 -3.10 15.75
CA LEU A 211 -19.36 -1.70 15.55
C LEU A 211 -19.36 -0.93 16.88
N PRO A 212 -19.15 0.41 16.86
CA PRO A 212 -18.98 1.26 15.68
C PRO A 212 -17.58 1.19 15.04
N LEU A 213 -17.54 1.16 13.70
CA LEU A 213 -16.33 1.19 12.89
C LEU A 213 -16.27 2.42 11.98
N ARG A 214 -15.10 3.04 11.87
CA ARG A 214 -14.78 3.96 10.78
C ARG A 214 -13.82 3.30 9.80
N VAL A 215 -14.28 3.14 8.57
CA VAL A 215 -13.56 2.42 7.51
C VAL A 215 -12.90 3.40 6.55
N TYR A 216 -11.64 3.15 6.22
CA TYR A 216 -10.82 3.93 5.28
C TYR A 216 -10.40 3.04 4.11
N GLY A 217 -10.60 3.54 2.88
CA GLY A 217 -10.08 2.90 1.66
C GLY A 217 -8.65 3.30 1.36
N ASP A 218 -8.30 3.28 0.08
CA ASP A 218 -6.95 3.55 -0.44
C ASP A 218 -6.41 4.91 0.00
N LEU A 219 -5.13 4.94 0.35
CA LEU A 219 -4.43 6.15 0.79
C LEU A 219 -3.29 6.55 -0.14
N HIS A 220 -2.58 5.59 -0.72
CA HIS A 220 -1.56 5.81 -1.75
C HIS A 220 -0.59 6.98 -1.45
N GLY A 221 -0.03 7.02 -0.24
CA GLY A 221 0.91 8.07 0.15
C GLY A 221 0.36 9.50 0.12
N GLN A 222 -0.97 9.70 0.12
CA GLN A 222 -1.64 11.00 0.16
C GLN A 222 -1.74 11.54 1.59
N LEU A 223 -0.59 11.80 2.20
CA LEU A 223 -0.52 12.23 3.61
C LEU A 223 -1.33 13.50 3.89
N VAL A 224 -1.21 14.51 3.03
CA VAL A 224 -1.85 15.82 3.24
C VAL A 224 -3.37 15.68 3.30
N ASP A 225 -3.94 14.91 2.38
CA ASP A 225 -5.38 14.62 2.34
C ASP A 225 -5.82 13.84 3.59
N LEU A 226 -5.02 12.85 4.02
CA LEU A 226 -5.29 12.09 5.24
C LEU A 226 -5.31 12.98 6.49
N LEU A 227 -4.35 13.91 6.62
CA LEU A 227 -4.27 14.84 7.74
C LEU A 227 -5.42 15.87 7.73
N ASP A 228 -5.76 16.40 6.56
CA ASP A 228 -6.92 17.30 6.39
C ASP A 228 -8.24 16.59 6.73
N PHE A 229 -8.37 15.32 6.32
CA PHE A 229 -9.50 14.48 6.68
C PHE A 229 -9.61 14.28 8.21
N PHE A 230 -8.51 13.95 8.89
CA PHE A 230 -8.51 13.85 10.36
C PHE A 230 -8.84 15.18 11.04
N GLY A 231 -8.35 16.30 10.51
CA GLY A 231 -8.71 17.64 10.99
C GLY A 231 -10.21 17.94 10.88
N SER A 232 -10.83 17.50 9.79
CA SER A 232 -12.24 17.75 9.49
C SER A 232 -13.22 16.78 10.17
N PHE A 233 -12.84 15.50 10.29
CA PHE A 233 -13.74 14.42 10.71
C PHE A 233 -13.35 13.76 12.05
N GLY A 234 -12.33 14.29 12.71
CA GLY A 234 -11.83 13.84 14.00
C GLY A 234 -10.58 12.96 13.86
N TRP A 235 -9.62 13.19 14.74
CA TRP A 235 -8.41 12.37 14.81
C TRP A 235 -8.72 10.98 15.36
N PRO A 236 -7.98 9.94 14.94
CA PRO A 236 -8.17 8.57 15.45
C PRO A 236 -8.25 8.47 16.98
N GLU A 237 -7.35 9.14 17.70
CA GLU A 237 -7.32 9.16 19.17
C GLU A 237 -8.62 9.73 19.77
N ASP A 238 -9.13 10.79 19.16
CA ASP A 238 -10.33 11.51 19.59
C ASP A 238 -11.58 10.67 19.29
N LEU A 239 -11.60 9.94 18.16
CA LEU A 239 -12.68 9.02 17.80
C LEU A 239 -12.73 7.78 18.70
N ILE A 240 -11.56 7.22 19.03
CA ILE A 240 -11.46 6.05 19.90
C ILE A 240 -11.87 6.43 21.33
N SER A 241 -11.30 7.50 21.88
CA SER A 241 -11.54 7.90 23.27
C SER A 241 -12.92 8.55 23.48
N GLY A 242 -13.40 9.34 22.51
CA GLY A 242 -14.65 10.08 22.63
C GLY A 242 -15.89 9.30 22.20
N LEU A 243 -15.77 8.44 21.18
CA LEU A 243 -16.91 7.71 20.59
C LEU A 243 -16.81 6.19 20.74
N GLY A 244 -15.73 5.67 21.32
CA GLY A 244 -15.49 4.22 21.40
C GLY A 244 -15.31 3.54 20.04
N CYS A 245 -15.11 4.33 18.98
CA CYS A 245 -15.10 3.89 17.60
C CYS A 245 -13.78 3.21 17.25
N SER A 246 -13.86 2.02 16.66
CA SER A 246 -12.70 1.33 16.09
C SER A 246 -12.46 1.82 14.66
N LEU A 247 -11.21 1.76 14.19
CA LEU A 247 -10.81 2.16 12.85
C LEU A 247 -10.36 0.93 12.06
N LEU A 248 -10.78 0.87 10.80
CA LEU A 248 -10.39 -0.18 9.86
C LEU A 248 -9.84 0.46 8.59
N PHE A 249 -8.59 0.15 8.25
CA PHE A 249 -7.98 0.57 6.98
C PHE A 249 -7.93 -0.63 6.04
N LEU A 250 -8.43 -0.48 4.81
CA LEU A 250 -8.64 -1.58 3.87
C LEU A 250 -7.41 -1.93 3.04
N GLY A 251 -6.27 -1.26 3.22
CA GLY A 251 -5.04 -1.49 2.45
C GLY A 251 -4.66 -0.30 1.57
N ASP A 252 -3.68 -0.51 0.69
CA ASP A 252 -3.15 0.46 -0.27
C ASP A 252 -2.69 1.75 0.41
N PHE A 253 -1.78 1.57 1.38
CA PHE A 253 -1.17 2.63 2.17
C PHE A 253 -0.09 3.36 1.38
N VAL A 254 0.65 2.61 0.56
CA VAL A 254 1.87 3.05 -0.13
C VAL A 254 1.65 3.22 -1.64
N ASP A 255 2.69 3.74 -2.30
CA ASP A 255 2.80 3.99 -3.74
C ASP A 255 1.93 5.14 -4.26
N ARG A 256 2.19 5.53 -5.53
CA ARG A 256 1.55 6.63 -6.30
C ARG A 256 1.80 8.03 -5.75
N GLY A 257 1.56 8.25 -4.45
CA GLY A 257 1.90 9.47 -3.74
C GLY A 257 3.38 9.50 -3.33
N ILE A 258 3.83 10.67 -2.87
CA ILE A 258 5.22 10.94 -2.50
C ILE A 258 5.46 10.91 -0.98
N PHE A 259 4.44 10.56 -0.19
CA PHE A 259 4.49 10.49 1.28
C PHE A 259 4.09 9.11 1.82
N SER A 260 4.39 8.04 1.08
CA SER A 260 4.12 6.66 1.49
C SER A 260 4.81 6.29 2.81
N CYS A 261 6.05 6.72 3.02
CA CYS A 261 6.78 6.49 4.28
C CYS A 261 6.01 7.10 5.46
N GLU A 262 5.59 8.36 5.34
CA GLU A 262 4.87 9.06 6.40
C GLU A 262 3.47 8.48 6.65
N VAL A 263 2.72 8.15 5.59
CA VAL A 263 1.40 7.50 5.71
C VAL A 263 1.55 6.17 6.43
N LEU A 264 2.46 5.29 5.97
CA LEU A 264 2.70 4.01 6.59
C LEU A 264 3.04 4.17 8.08
N LEU A 265 4.04 4.98 8.40
CA LEU A 265 4.48 5.18 9.79
C LEU A 265 3.40 5.78 10.69
N LEU A 266 2.54 6.65 10.15
CA LEU A 266 1.41 7.20 10.89
C LEU A 266 0.37 6.12 11.22
N LEU A 267 0.03 5.25 10.25
CA LEU A 267 -0.89 4.13 10.49
C LEU A 267 -0.33 3.12 11.48
N LEU A 268 0.95 2.75 11.35
CA LEU A 268 1.64 1.85 12.29
C LEU A 268 1.65 2.46 13.70
N SER A 269 1.80 3.78 13.82
CA SER A 269 1.74 4.48 15.10
C SER A 269 0.39 4.32 15.78
N PHE A 270 -0.70 4.52 15.04
CA PHE A 270 -2.05 4.28 15.57
C PHE A 270 -2.26 2.81 15.95
N LYS A 271 -1.78 1.86 15.14
CA LYS A 271 -1.87 0.44 15.44
C LYS A 271 -1.18 0.07 16.76
N VAL A 272 0.03 0.57 16.97
CA VAL A 272 0.82 0.25 18.18
C VAL A 272 0.23 0.89 19.44
N LEU A 273 -0.35 2.08 19.35
CA LEU A 273 -0.99 2.74 20.49
C LEU A 273 -2.37 2.16 20.81
N PHE A 274 -3.10 1.73 19.78
CA PHE A 274 -4.48 1.24 19.92
C PHE A 274 -4.66 -0.13 19.26
N PRO A 275 -3.95 -1.18 19.74
CA PRO A 275 -3.91 -2.48 19.07
C PRO A 275 -5.29 -3.15 18.92
N ASP A 276 -6.21 -2.92 19.86
CA ASP A 276 -7.55 -3.51 19.85
C ASP A 276 -8.62 -2.59 19.23
N LYS A 277 -8.22 -1.44 18.69
CA LYS A 277 -9.14 -0.44 18.11
C LYS A 277 -8.74 0.00 16.72
N VAL A 278 -7.50 -0.19 16.29
CA VAL A 278 -7.03 0.15 14.95
C VAL A 278 -6.64 -1.14 14.22
N TRP A 279 -7.25 -1.37 13.07
CA TRP A 279 -7.10 -2.58 12.29
C TRP A 279 -6.61 -2.24 10.89
N LEU A 280 -5.59 -2.95 10.42
CA LEU A 280 -4.96 -2.73 9.12
C LEU A 280 -5.12 -4.00 8.28
N LEU A 281 -5.87 -3.92 7.18
CA LEU A 281 -5.90 -4.98 6.18
C LEU A 281 -4.80 -4.77 5.14
N ARG A 282 -4.47 -5.83 4.43
CA ARG A 282 -3.50 -5.79 3.34
C ARG A 282 -4.17 -5.38 2.03
N GLY A 283 -3.62 -4.39 1.34
CA GLY A 283 -3.96 -4.06 -0.04
C GLY A 283 -3.01 -4.69 -1.04
N ASN A 284 -3.29 -4.50 -2.33
CA ASN A 284 -2.46 -5.06 -3.38
C ASN A 284 -1.12 -4.34 -3.55
N HIS A 285 -1.01 -3.09 -3.09
CA HIS A 285 0.24 -2.34 -3.06
C HIS A 285 1.14 -2.72 -1.87
N GLU A 286 0.62 -3.41 -0.86
CA GLU A 286 1.44 -4.03 0.20
C GLU A 286 2.09 -5.37 -0.25
N ASP A 287 2.62 -5.40 -1.47
CA ASP A 287 3.35 -6.52 -2.07
C ASP A 287 4.67 -6.05 -2.71
N ARG A 288 5.74 -6.86 -2.58
CA ARG A 288 7.12 -6.47 -2.93
C ARG A 288 7.29 -6.00 -4.37
N PRO A 289 6.80 -6.74 -5.40
CA PRO A 289 6.95 -6.30 -6.78
C PRO A 289 6.14 -5.03 -7.06
N MET A 290 4.94 -4.90 -6.48
CA MET A 290 4.07 -3.74 -6.67
C MET A 290 4.75 -2.49 -6.11
N ASN A 291 5.14 -2.52 -4.84
CA ASN A 291 5.72 -1.34 -4.20
C ASN A 291 7.18 -1.06 -4.57
N TYR A 292 7.84 -1.99 -5.24
CA TYR A 292 9.08 -1.71 -5.94
C TYR A 292 8.84 -0.87 -7.22
N ILE A 293 7.84 -1.27 -8.02
CA ILE A 293 7.54 -0.65 -9.31
C ILE A 293 6.81 0.70 -9.17
N TYR A 294 5.90 0.82 -8.21
CA TYR A 294 4.97 1.94 -8.11
C TYR A 294 5.43 3.07 -7.18
N GLY A 295 6.61 2.96 -6.56
CA GLY A 295 7.34 4.10 -6.04
C GLY A 295 7.81 4.01 -4.59
N PHE A 296 7.27 3.11 -3.76
CA PHE A 296 7.62 3.05 -2.34
C PHE A 296 9.10 2.73 -2.09
N TYR A 297 9.69 1.79 -2.85
CA TYR A 297 11.13 1.50 -2.75
C TYR A 297 11.97 2.75 -3.05
N ALA A 298 11.67 3.42 -4.17
CA ALA A 298 12.37 4.63 -4.59
C ALA A 298 12.21 5.76 -3.56
N GLU A 299 11.01 5.91 -2.98
CA GLU A 299 10.74 6.88 -1.93
C GLU A 299 11.58 6.62 -0.68
N CYS A 300 11.61 5.37 -0.19
CA CYS A 300 12.42 4.98 0.97
C CYS A 300 13.90 5.31 0.75
N VAL A 301 14.47 4.92 -0.40
CA VAL A 301 15.87 5.19 -0.75
C VAL A 301 16.15 6.69 -0.88
N SER A 302 15.23 7.44 -1.48
CA SER A 302 15.40 8.89 -1.65
C SER A 302 15.36 9.66 -0.33
N LYS A 303 14.49 9.26 0.61
CA LYS A 303 14.33 9.96 1.90
C LYS A 303 15.34 9.52 2.96
N LEU A 304 15.67 8.24 2.99
CA LEU A 304 16.50 7.63 4.05
C LEU A 304 17.91 7.25 3.58
N GLY A 305 18.23 7.46 2.30
CA GLY A 305 19.49 7.02 1.70
C GLY A 305 19.45 5.54 1.29
N GLY A 306 20.46 5.12 0.53
CA GLY A 306 20.52 3.77 -0.08
C GLY A 306 20.36 2.63 0.92
N THR A 307 21.25 2.56 1.91
CA THR A 307 21.29 1.44 2.86
C THR A 307 20.08 1.42 3.80
N GLU A 308 19.78 2.54 4.45
CA GLU A 308 18.69 2.61 5.43
C GLU A 308 17.31 2.61 4.78
N GLY A 309 17.17 3.22 3.60
CA GLY A 309 15.94 3.17 2.81
C GLY A 309 15.64 1.76 2.32
N GLU A 310 16.64 1.05 1.81
CA GLU A 310 16.46 -0.36 1.45
C GLU A 310 16.12 -1.22 2.67
N ALA A 311 16.72 -0.96 3.83
CA ALA A 311 16.41 -1.65 5.07
C ALA A 311 14.95 -1.43 5.49
N LEU A 312 14.46 -0.18 5.45
CA LEU A 312 13.05 0.12 5.74
C LEU A 312 12.11 -0.58 4.75
N TRP A 313 12.39 -0.50 3.45
CA TRP A 313 11.55 -1.14 2.44
C TRP A 313 11.47 -2.66 2.64
N LYS A 314 12.60 -3.31 2.93
CA LYS A 314 12.63 -4.75 3.25
C LYS A 314 11.80 -5.06 4.49
N ARG A 315 11.94 -4.25 5.54
CA ARG A 315 11.25 -4.44 6.81
C ARG A 315 9.75 -4.21 6.72
N ALA A 316 9.32 -3.17 6.02
CA ALA A 316 7.91 -2.89 5.74
C ALA A 316 7.26 -4.05 4.96
N ASN A 317 7.94 -4.58 3.94
CA ASN A 317 7.41 -5.74 3.22
C ASN A 317 7.34 -7.01 4.07
N SER A 318 8.30 -7.23 4.97
CA SER A 318 8.20 -8.33 5.94
C SER A 318 7.02 -8.15 6.89
N LEU A 319 6.69 -6.93 7.30
CA LEU A 319 5.48 -6.63 8.07
C LEU A 319 4.21 -6.89 7.24
N PHE A 320 4.18 -6.46 5.97
CA PHE A 320 3.02 -6.63 5.08
C PHE A 320 2.62 -8.09 4.90
N GLU A 321 3.58 -9.01 4.93
CA GLU A 321 3.33 -10.46 4.91
C GLU A 321 2.49 -10.95 6.11
N PHE A 322 2.43 -10.21 7.22
CA PHE A 322 1.62 -10.55 8.41
C PHE A 322 0.29 -9.79 8.50
N LEU A 323 -0.01 -8.87 7.58
CA LEU A 323 -1.28 -8.16 7.60
C LEU A 323 -2.46 -9.12 7.33
N PRO A 324 -3.57 -9.01 8.07
CA PRO A 324 -4.83 -9.68 7.75
C PRO A 324 -5.32 -9.34 6.33
N LEU A 325 -6.04 -10.26 5.70
CA LEU A 325 -6.59 -10.07 4.35
C LEU A 325 -8.03 -9.55 4.37
N ALA A 326 -8.78 -9.83 5.43
CA ALA A 326 -10.20 -9.48 5.52
C ALA A 326 -10.63 -9.26 6.97
N ALA A 327 -11.78 -8.62 7.14
CA ALA A 327 -12.47 -8.49 8.42
C ALA A 327 -13.97 -8.76 8.27
N VAL A 328 -14.62 -9.16 9.36
CA VAL A 328 -16.07 -9.36 9.42
C VAL A 328 -16.65 -8.76 10.70
N ALA A 329 -17.77 -8.06 10.58
CA ALA A 329 -18.64 -7.72 11.71
C ALA A 329 -19.91 -8.59 11.61
N ARG A 330 -19.84 -9.77 12.25
CA ARG A 330 -20.82 -10.86 12.03
C ARG A 330 -22.24 -10.49 12.46
N ALA A 331 -22.38 -9.79 13.58
CA ALA A 331 -23.67 -9.38 14.11
C ALA A 331 -24.44 -8.46 13.12
N ASP A 332 -23.69 -7.72 12.30
CA ASP A 332 -24.21 -6.71 11.38
C ASP A 332 -24.22 -7.17 9.91
N GLY A 333 -23.68 -8.36 9.63
CA GLY A 333 -23.61 -8.90 8.27
C GLY A 333 -22.64 -8.13 7.35
N LEU A 334 -21.63 -7.47 7.91
CA LEU A 334 -20.64 -6.70 7.13
C LEU A 334 -19.35 -7.49 6.92
N PHE A 335 -18.86 -7.49 5.67
CA PHE A 335 -17.60 -8.09 5.26
C PHE A 335 -16.71 -7.03 4.62
N PHE A 336 -15.46 -6.97 5.04
CA PHE A 336 -14.49 -5.98 4.62
C PHE A 336 -13.27 -6.66 4.00
N ILE A 337 -12.90 -6.21 2.81
CA ILE A 337 -11.82 -6.77 2.00
C ILE A 337 -11.30 -5.67 1.09
N HIS A 338 -10.04 -5.78 0.64
CA HIS A 338 -9.43 -4.77 -0.22
C HIS A 338 -9.98 -4.83 -1.65
N GLY A 339 -9.79 -5.96 -2.32
CA GLY A 339 -10.33 -6.23 -3.65
C GLY A 339 -11.74 -6.79 -3.55
N GLY A 340 -11.85 -8.12 -3.50
CA GLY A 340 -13.15 -8.79 -3.48
C GLY A 340 -13.07 -10.27 -3.13
N ILE A 341 -14.21 -10.95 -3.22
CA ILE A 341 -14.30 -12.38 -2.88
C ILE A 341 -13.80 -13.31 -3.99
N GLY A 342 -13.84 -12.86 -5.24
CA GLY A 342 -13.54 -13.72 -6.38
C GLY A 342 -14.39 -15.01 -6.40
N ASP A 343 -13.95 -15.99 -7.17
CA ASP A 343 -14.62 -17.28 -7.32
C ASP A 343 -14.04 -18.37 -6.39
N SER A 344 -13.01 -18.03 -5.61
CA SER A 344 -12.30 -18.99 -4.76
C SER A 344 -12.69 -18.94 -3.28
N ILE A 345 -13.41 -17.90 -2.85
CA ILE A 345 -13.84 -17.68 -1.47
C ILE A 345 -15.33 -18.01 -1.35
N THR A 346 -15.63 -19.13 -0.69
CA THR A 346 -17.01 -19.61 -0.47
C THR A 346 -17.38 -19.68 1.00
N SER A 347 -16.40 -19.58 1.92
CA SER A 347 -16.67 -19.48 3.35
C SER A 347 -15.62 -18.65 4.09
N LEU A 348 -16.03 -18.01 5.19
CA LEU A 348 -15.13 -17.24 6.06
C LEU A 348 -14.05 -18.12 6.71
N GLN A 349 -14.34 -19.41 6.91
CA GLN A 349 -13.38 -20.36 7.49
C GLN A 349 -12.14 -20.51 6.60
N GLN A 350 -12.30 -20.50 5.27
CA GLN A 350 -11.19 -20.57 4.33
C GLN A 350 -10.19 -19.42 4.50
N LEU A 351 -10.68 -18.22 4.84
CA LEU A 351 -9.84 -17.05 5.10
C LEU A 351 -9.17 -17.13 6.48
N LYS A 352 -9.91 -17.62 7.48
CA LYS A 352 -9.38 -17.82 8.84
C LYS A 352 -8.24 -18.83 8.89
N GLU A 353 -8.28 -19.86 8.04
CA GLU A 353 -7.26 -20.92 7.97
C GLU A 353 -5.98 -20.52 7.23
N LEU A 354 -5.98 -19.38 6.52
CA LEU A 354 -4.79 -18.87 5.84
C LEU A 354 -3.70 -18.55 6.87
N GLN A 355 -2.65 -19.37 6.88
CA GLN A 355 -1.52 -19.20 7.79
C GLN A 355 -0.66 -17.99 7.40
N LYS A 356 -0.29 -17.17 8.38
CA LYS A 356 0.73 -16.12 8.21
C LYS A 356 2.14 -16.72 8.40
N PRO A 357 3.18 -16.18 7.75
CA PRO A 357 3.16 -15.08 6.78
C PRO A 357 2.48 -15.47 5.46
N ILE A 358 1.84 -14.48 4.83
CA ILE A 358 1.12 -14.62 3.56
C ILE A 358 2.01 -14.10 2.45
N THR A 359 2.49 -15.00 1.59
CA THR A 359 3.21 -14.63 0.37
C THR A 359 2.22 -14.50 -0.77
N VAL A 360 2.28 -13.41 -1.52
CA VAL A 360 1.45 -13.21 -2.72
C VAL A 360 2.06 -13.98 -3.89
N PRO A 361 1.35 -14.97 -4.47
CA PRO A 361 1.83 -15.73 -5.63
C PRO A 361 1.92 -14.84 -6.87
N GLN A 362 3.02 -14.93 -7.62
CA GLN A 362 3.19 -14.14 -8.86
C GLN A 362 2.38 -14.70 -10.04
N HIS A 363 2.19 -16.02 -10.05
CA HIS A 363 1.43 -16.72 -11.07
C HIS A 363 0.60 -17.82 -10.41
N VAL A 364 -0.67 -17.90 -10.79
CA VAL A 364 -1.58 -18.96 -10.35
C VAL A 364 -2.26 -19.53 -11.58
N ASP A 365 -2.00 -20.81 -11.87
CA ASP A 365 -2.71 -21.52 -12.91
C ASP A 365 -4.09 -21.93 -12.40
N ARG A 366 -5.07 -21.05 -12.64
CA ARG A 366 -6.47 -21.25 -12.25
C ARG A 366 -7.19 -22.34 -13.07
N SER A 367 -6.54 -22.96 -14.05
CA SER A 367 -7.15 -24.09 -14.78
C SER A 367 -7.10 -25.40 -13.99
N GLN A 368 -6.24 -25.49 -12.98
CA GLN A 368 -6.04 -26.67 -12.14
C GLN A 368 -6.76 -26.55 -10.78
N LYS A 369 -7.99 -26.02 -10.77
CA LYS A 369 -8.79 -25.82 -9.54
C LYS A 369 -9.22 -27.13 -8.88
N ASP A 370 -9.33 -28.21 -9.65
CA ASP A 370 -9.83 -29.48 -9.17
C ASP A 370 -8.74 -30.25 -8.41
N ASN A 371 -8.60 -29.93 -7.11
CA ASN A 371 -7.97 -30.72 -6.03
C ASN A 371 -6.60 -30.28 -5.46
N ASP A 372 -6.01 -29.15 -5.87
CA ASP A 372 -4.80 -28.64 -5.19
C ASP A 372 -5.12 -27.50 -4.19
N ASP A 373 -5.05 -27.82 -2.90
CA ASP A 373 -5.23 -26.85 -1.81
C ASP A 373 -4.25 -25.67 -1.90
N THR A 374 -3.05 -25.89 -2.44
CA THR A 374 -2.04 -24.85 -2.66
C THR A 374 -2.50 -23.83 -3.70
N VAL A 375 -3.08 -24.31 -4.81
CA VAL A 375 -3.62 -23.46 -5.87
C VAL A 375 -4.84 -22.70 -5.38
N MET A 376 -5.74 -23.36 -4.64
CA MET A 376 -6.92 -22.68 -4.09
C MET A 376 -6.55 -21.64 -3.03
N ARG A 377 -5.56 -21.93 -2.19
CA ARG A 377 -4.98 -20.96 -1.26
C ARG A 377 -4.42 -19.74 -2.00
N ALA A 378 -3.67 -19.98 -3.07
CA ALA A 378 -3.11 -18.93 -3.91
C ALA A 378 -4.21 -18.07 -4.57
N CYS A 379 -5.26 -18.70 -5.12
CA CYS A 379 -6.42 -18.01 -5.68
C CYS A 379 -7.10 -17.10 -4.64
N ARG A 380 -7.33 -17.59 -3.42
CA ARG A 380 -7.98 -16.82 -2.34
C ARG A 380 -7.19 -15.56 -1.99
N ILE A 381 -5.86 -15.69 -1.89
CA ILE A 381 -4.98 -14.54 -1.61
C ILE A 381 -5.09 -13.51 -2.74
N ILE A 382 -5.03 -13.95 -4.00
CA ILE A 382 -5.14 -13.04 -5.15
C ILE A 382 -6.51 -12.37 -5.20
N ASP A 383 -7.59 -13.12 -5.00
CA ASP A 383 -8.95 -12.58 -5.04
C ASP A 383 -9.15 -11.51 -3.96
N CYS A 384 -8.67 -11.77 -2.74
CA CYS A 384 -8.74 -10.79 -1.64
C CYS A 384 -8.11 -9.44 -1.99
N LEU A 385 -7.05 -9.45 -2.82
CA LEU A 385 -6.26 -8.27 -3.13
C LEU A 385 -6.65 -7.65 -4.48
N TRP A 386 -7.19 -8.40 -5.43
CA TRP A 386 -7.28 -7.92 -6.82
C TRP A 386 -8.65 -8.09 -7.49
N SER A 387 -9.61 -8.78 -6.87
CA SER A 387 -10.92 -8.94 -7.48
C SER A 387 -11.70 -7.62 -7.49
N ASP A 388 -12.38 -7.35 -8.60
CA ASP A 388 -13.25 -6.19 -8.79
C ASP A 388 -14.71 -6.66 -8.97
N PRO A 389 -15.73 -5.84 -8.70
CA PRO A 389 -17.10 -6.16 -9.06
C PRO A 389 -17.30 -6.19 -10.59
N VAL A 390 -18.23 -7.02 -11.06
CA VAL A 390 -18.67 -6.99 -12.48
C VAL A 390 -19.36 -5.66 -12.77
N SER A 391 -19.12 -5.06 -13.93
CA SER A 391 -19.82 -3.83 -14.30
C SER A 391 -21.33 -4.08 -14.49
N PRO A 392 -22.21 -3.11 -14.14
CA PRO A 392 -23.66 -3.30 -14.25
C PRO A 392 -24.13 -3.66 -15.67
N GLU A 393 -23.47 -3.12 -16.70
CA GLU A 393 -23.79 -3.36 -18.12
C GLU A 393 -23.42 -4.78 -18.58
N GLU A 394 -22.44 -5.41 -17.95
CA GLU A 394 -22.04 -6.81 -18.22
C GLU A 394 -22.88 -7.82 -17.41
N GLY A 395 -23.71 -7.35 -16.47
CA GLY A 395 -24.48 -8.18 -15.53
C GLY A 395 -25.87 -8.63 -16.00
N GLU A 396 -26.32 -8.21 -17.19
CA GLU A 396 -27.62 -8.58 -17.77
C GLU A 396 -27.60 -9.92 -18.54
N GLY A 397 -26.43 -10.56 -18.67
CA GLY A 397 -26.29 -11.93 -19.21
C GLY A 397 -26.33 -13.03 -18.14
N GLU A 398 -26.83 -14.20 -18.51
CA GLU A 398 -26.85 -15.42 -17.69
C GLU A 398 -25.45 -15.76 -17.12
N LYS A 399 -25.35 -15.97 -15.80
CA LYS A 399 -24.22 -16.55 -15.04
C LYS A 399 -22.87 -16.64 -15.80
N THR A 400 -22.18 -15.53 -16.01
CA THR A 400 -20.78 -15.57 -16.48
C THR A 400 -19.83 -15.50 -15.29
N GLU A 401 -19.53 -16.65 -14.68
CA GLU A 401 -18.48 -16.83 -13.65
C GLU A 401 -17.04 -16.58 -14.18
N SER A 402 -16.86 -15.84 -15.27
CA SER A 402 -15.54 -15.74 -15.92
C SER A 402 -15.28 -14.43 -16.67
N VAL A 403 -15.87 -13.31 -16.26
CA VAL A 403 -15.43 -12.02 -16.77
C VAL A 403 -14.13 -11.65 -16.03
N LYS A 404 -13.08 -11.29 -16.77
CA LYS A 404 -11.83 -10.80 -16.19
C LYS A 404 -11.93 -9.30 -16.06
N SER A 405 -11.59 -8.78 -14.89
CA SER A 405 -11.48 -7.35 -14.60
C SER A 405 -10.48 -6.68 -15.54
N SER A 406 -10.51 -5.35 -15.57
CA SER A 406 -9.48 -4.54 -16.24
C SER A 406 -8.06 -4.83 -15.74
N ARG A 407 -7.92 -5.41 -14.53
CA ARG A 407 -6.67 -5.85 -13.92
C ARG A 407 -6.29 -7.30 -14.26
N GLY A 408 -7.09 -8.00 -15.07
CA GLY A 408 -6.87 -9.40 -15.47
C GLY A 408 -7.24 -10.43 -14.39
N CYS A 409 -7.80 -9.99 -13.26
CA CYS A 409 -8.28 -10.84 -12.15
C CYS A 409 -9.79 -11.08 -12.25
N ASN A 410 -10.33 -12.10 -11.56
CA ASN A 410 -11.75 -12.44 -11.68
C ASN A 410 -12.66 -11.34 -11.13
N THR A 411 -13.72 -11.03 -11.87
CA THR A 411 -14.84 -10.23 -11.37
C THR A 411 -15.95 -11.13 -10.89
N VAL A 412 -16.59 -10.76 -9.78
CA VAL A 412 -17.74 -11.49 -9.23
C VAL A 412 -18.93 -10.56 -9.04
N ARG A 413 -20.12 -11.11 -9.31
CA ARG A 413 -21.40 -10.41 -9.21
C ARG A 413 -21.87 -10.27 -7.76
#